data_AF-A0A8C1CRV7-F1
#
_entry.id   AF-A0A8C1CRV7-F1
#
_cell.length_a   1.000
_cell.length_b   1.000
_cell.length_c   1.000
_cell.angle_alpha   90.00
_cell.angle_beta   90.00
_cell.angle_gamma   90.00
#
_symmetry.space_group_name_H-M   'P 1'
#
loop_
_entity.id
_entity.type
_entity.pdbx_description
1 polymer ?
#
loop_
_entity_poly.entity_id
_entity_poly.type
_entity_poly.pdbx_seq_one_letter_code
_entity_poly.pdbx_strand_id
1 'polypeptide(L)'
;MSSGSLKQFLKKTKKNHKTMNVKAWKRWCTQILSALSYLHSCDPPIIHGNLTCDTIFIQHNGLIKIGSDDKRNLHFFSPEYGCESCEDDYAIDIFSFGICALEMAVLEIQANGDSVVSKEAITNAGQSLEDPLMREFTQMCVRHNPRLRPTAHDLLFHRVLFEVHSLKLLAAHCLINNQYMLPENCVEEKTKSFDPNGVMAEIIHKDHPRVQLKYSHVSPLELDKFLEDVKNGIYPLMNFASTRPQPVPRALSMSQEQVETVKTPTPEPQEAETRKVVQMHCNLESNEDTTKTHLTLFLKLDDKLHRQLSCDIMPSECNCIEFSSNKVTLSSLHHISEDGDRIVAFLEDALNRHRGSASAITTI
;
A
#
# COMPACT_ATOMS: atom_id res chain seq x y z
N MET A 1 -12.77 0.55 -8.12
CA MET A 1 -12.88 0.95 -9.54
C MET A 1 -11.75 1.92 -9.88
N SER A 2 -10.86 1.56 -10.81
CA SER A 2 -9.82 2.46 -11.34
C SER A 2 -10.45 3.45 -12.33
N SER A 3 -9.88 4.64 -12.45
CA SER A 3 -10.30 5.69 -13.39
C SER A 3 -9.67 5.53 -14.78
N GLY A 4 -9.06 4.38 -15.07
CA GLY A 4 -8.29 4.09 -16.28
C GLY A 4 -6.77 4.12 -16.05
N SER A 5 -6.02 3.87 -17.13
CA SER A 5 -4.56 3.98 -17.11
C SER A 5 -4.11 5.44 -17.14
N LEU A 6 -2.88 5.68 -16.69
CA LEU A 6 -2.24 6.98 -16.75
C LEU A 6 -2.14 7.47 -18.20
N LYS A 7 -1.84 6.59 -19.16
CA LYS A 7 -1.83 6.91 -20.60
C LYS A 7 -3.17 7.48 -21.08
N GLN A 8 -4.28 6.83 -20.71
CA GLN A 8 -5.63 7.29 -21.05
C GLN A 8 -5.93 8.66 -20.42
N PHE A 9 -5.51 8.85 -19.16
CA PHE A 9 -5.65 10.13 -18.46
C PHE A 9 -4.86 11.27 -19.15
N LEU A 10 -3.61 11.02 -19.54
CA LEU A 10 -2.76 12.00 -20.21
C LEU A 10 -3.34 12.40 -21.57
N LYS A 11 -3.77 11.42 -22.39
CA LYS A 11 -4.45 11.68 -23.68
C LYS A 11 -5.70 12.55 -23.51
N LYS A 12 -6.52 12.27 -22.50
CA LYS A 12 -7.72 13.07 -22.19
C LYS A 12 -7.38 14.50 -21.77
N THR A 13 -6.32 14.66 -20.96
CA THR A 13 -5.84 15.96 -20.48
C THR A 13 -5.35 16.82 -21.65
N LYS A 14 -4.53 16.22 -22.54
CA LYS A 14 -4.04 16.87 -23.77
C LYS A 14 -5.18 17.27 -24.70
N LYS A 15 -6.17 16.39 -24.94
CA LYS A 15 -7.34 16.67 -25.79
C LYS A 15 -8.17 17.86 -25.26
N ASN A 16 -8.20 18.04 -23.94
CA ASN A 16 -8.89 19.15 -23.30
C ASN A 16 -8.04 20.44 -23.23
N HIS A 17 -6.88 20.49 -23.90
CA HIS A 17 -5.94 21.62 -23.87
C HIS A 17 -5.53 22.06 -22.46
N LYS A 18 -5.48 21.11 -21.51
CA LYS A 18 -5.02 21.34 -20.15
C LYS A 18 -3.54 20.97 -20.03
N THR A 19 -2.83 21.69 -19.19
CA THR A 19 -1.45 21.36 -18.80
C THR A 19 -1.42 20.41 -17.62
N MET A 20 -0.29 19.72 -17.43
CA MET A 20 -0.09 18.88 -16.25
C MET A 20 0.00 19.74 -14.98
N ASN A 21 -0.73 19.37 -13.93
CA ASN A 21 -0.60 20.02 -12.63
C ASN A 21 0.68 19.52 -11.93
N VAL A 22 1.62 20.42 -11.66
CA VAL A 22 2.91 20.09 -11.01
C VAL A 22 2.73 19.40 -9.66
N LYS A 23 1.74 19.79 -8.84
CA LYS A 23 1.46 19.14 -7.55
C LYS A 23 1.00 17.69 -7.75
N ALA A 24 0.18 17.44 -8.77
CA ALA A 24 -0.27 16.09 -9.11
C ALA A 24 0.90 15.23 -9.64
N TRP A 25 1.72 15.80 -10.52
CA TRP A 25 2.92 15.15 -11.04
C TRP A 25 3.87 14.72 -9.92
N LYS A 26 4.19 15.63 -8.97
CA LYS A 26 5.03 15.32 -7.80
C LYS A 26 4.43 14.19 -6.95
N ARG A 27 3.12 14.27 -6.69
CA ARG A 27 2.39 13.26 -5.90
C ARG A 27 2.39 11.88 -6.57
N TRP A 28 2.22 11.81 -7.89
CA TRP A 28 2.23 10.55 -8.62
C TRP A 28 3.64 9.97 -8.72
N CYS A 29 4.65 10.79 -9.01
CA CYS A 29 6.05 10.37 -8.99
C CYS A 29 6.44 9.79 -7.63
N THR A 30 6.07 10.45 -6.54
CA THR A 30 6.35 9.98 -5.17
C THR A 30 5.70 8.62 -4.89
N GLN A 31 4.46 8.41 -5.33
CA GLN A 31 3.76 7.11 -5.13
C GLN A 31 4.41 5.99 -5.95
N ILE A 32 4.76 6.26 -7.21
CA ILE A 32 5.43 5.27 -8.07
C ILE A 32 6.80 4.90 -7.51
N LEU A 33 7.62 5.90 -7.16
CA LEU A 33 8.94 5.67 -6.57
C LEU A 33 8.88 4.98 -5.21
N SER A 34 7.88 5.29 -4.38
CA SER A 34 7.66 4.56 -3.12
C SER A 34 7.40 3.07 -3.38
N ALA A 35 6.62 2.74 -4.42
CA ALA A 35 6.35 1.37 -4.79
C ALA A 35 7.59 0.66 -5.35
N LEU A 36 8.34 1.32 -6.24
CA LEU A 36 9.60 0.77 -6.77
C LEU A 36 10.65 0.57 -5.69
N SER A 37 10.82 1.56 -4.81
CA SER A 37 11.73 1.48 -3.65
C SER A 37 11.41 0.29 -2.77
N TYR A 38 10.11 0.02 -2.52
CA TYR A 38 9.69 -1.18 -1.80
C TYR A 38 10.07 -2.47 -2.53
N LEU A 39 9.77 -2.59 -3.83
CA LEU A 39 10.10 -3.78 -4.61
C LEU A 39 11.62 -4.04 -4.66
N HIS A 40 12.40 -2.98 -4.87
CA HIS A 40 13.87 -3.04 -4.92
C HIS A 40 14.49 -3.34 -3.56
N SER A 41 13.77 -3.11 -2.46
CA SER A 41 14.22 -3.43 -1.09
C SER A 41 13.95 -4.88 -0.65
N CYS A 42 13.22 -5.66 -1.44
CA CYS A 42 13.00 -7.08 -1.17
C CYS A 42 14.31 -7.88 -1.27
N ASP A 43 14.35 -9.05 -0.64
CA ASP A 43 15.47 -9.98 -0.74
C ASP A 43 14.95 -11.36 -1.23
N PRO A 44 15.21 -11.72 -2.50
CA PRO A 44 15.93 -10.95 -3.52
C PRO A 44 15.13 -9.73 -4.03
N PRO A 45 15.79 -8.68 -4.57
CA PRO A 45 15.12 -7.52 -5.13
C PRO A 45 14.14 -7.89 -6.24
N ILE A 46 12.92 -7.32 -6.20
CA ILE A 46 11.88 -7.56 -7.20
C ILE A 46 11.94 -6.46 -8.25
N ILE A 47 12.11 -6.84 -9.52
CA ILE A 47 12.10 -5.91 -10.64
C ILE A 47 10.73 -5.93 -11.30
N HIS A 48 10.15 -4.75 -11.51
CA HIS A 48 8.85 -4.63 -12.14
C HIS A 48 8.93 -4.99 -13.64
N GLY A 49 9.95 -4.51 -14.35
CA GLY A 49 10.33 -4.98 -15.69
C GLY A 49 9.41 -4.59 -16.84
N ASN A 50 8.21 -4.04 -16.57
CA ASN A 50 7.28 -3.53 -17.58
C ASN A 50 6.55 -2.25 -17.12
N LEU A 51 7.28 -1.31 -16.51
CA LEU A 51 6.68 -0.06 -16.03
C LEU A 51 6.43 0.89 -17.22
N THR A 52 5.17 1.25 -17.48
CA THR A 52 4.77 2.14 -18.57
C THR A 52 3.55 2.98 -18.14
N CYS A 53 3.24 4.05 -18.85
CA CYS A 53 2.01 4.81 -18.57
C CYS A 53 0.73 3.99 -18.80
N ASP A 54 0.79 2.88 -19.54
CA ASP A 54 -0.33 1.97 -19.74
C ASP A 54 -0.50 0.99 -18.57
N THR A 55 0.59 0.63 -17.90
CA THR A 55 0.60 -0.28 -16.73
C THR A 55 0.46 0.45 -15.38
N ILE A 56 0.42 1.79 -15.39
CA ILE A 56 0.13 2.62 -14.22
C ILE A 56 -1.35 3.02 -14.23
N PHE A 57 -2.06 2.78 -13.13
CA PHE A 57 -3.49 3.05 -12.99
C PHE A 57 -3.76 4.12 -11.94
N ILE A 58 -4.69 5.03 -12.25
CA ILE A 58 -5.11 6.10 -11.34
C ILE A 58 -6.47 5.74 -10.74
N GLN A 59 -6.60 5.87 -9.42
CA GLN A 59 -7.88 5.73 -8.72
C GLN A 59 -8.60 7.08 -8.58
N HIS A 60 -9.92 7.06 -8.36
CA HIS A 60 -10.74 8.26 -8.21
C HIS A 60 -10.28 9.20 -7.06
N ASN A 61 -9.63 8.64 -6.04
CA ASN A 61 -9.06 9.37 -4.90
C ASN A 61 -7.61 9.88 -5.16
N GLY A 62 -7.09 9.72 -6.38
CA GLY A 62 -5.75 10.15 -6.78
C GLY A 62 -4.62 9.21 -6.35
N LEU A 63 -4.94 8.00 -5.87
CA LEU A 63 -3.94 6.95 -5.61
C LEU A 63 -3.48 6.31 -6.91
N ILE A 64 -2.19 5.96 -6.95
CA ILE A 64 -1.57 5.23 -8.06
C ILE A 64 -1.44 3.75 -7.70
N LYS A 65 -1.73 2.88 -8.66
CA LYS A 65 -1.40 1.46 -8.62
C LYS A 65 -0.55 1.10 -9.83
N ILE A 66 0.56 0.42 -9.61
CA ILE A 66 1.36 -0.18 -10.68
C ILE A 66 0.86 -1.61 -10.90
N GLY A 67 0.66 -1.99 -12.16
CA GLY A 67 0.25 -3.33 -12.56
C GLY A 67 1.29 -3.98 -13.46
N SER A 68 1.30 -5.31 -13.49
CA SER A 68 2.05 -6.08 -14.47
C SER A 68 1.09 -6.46 -15.60
N ASP A 69 1.46 -6.16 -16.85
CA ASP A 69 0.74 -6.65 -18.04
C ASP A 69 1.57 -7.75 -18.71
N ASP A 70 0.92 -8.86 -19.08
CA ASP A 70 1.51 -9.97 -19.84
C ASP A 70 1.87 -9.54 -21.27
N LYS A 71 1.25 -8.47 -21.77
CA LYS A 71 1.63 -7.85 -23.05
C LYS A 71 2.76 -6.86 -22.82
N ARG A 72 3.99 -7.32 -23.09
CA ARG A 72 5.20 -6.48 -23.09
C ARG A 72 5.06 -5.38 -24.15
N ASN A 73 4.81 -4.14 -23.71
CA ASN A 73 4.82 -2.99 -24.59
C ASN A 73 6.28 -2.62 -24.90
N LEU A 74 6.76 -2.95 -26.10
CA LEU A 74 8.15 -2.76 -26.56
C LEU A 74 8.66 -1.31 -26.56
N HIS A 75 7.84 -0.33 -26.20
CA HIS A 75 8.11 1.09 -26.45
C HIS A 75 8.98 1.78 -25.39
N PHE A 76 9.12 1.19 -24.20
CA PHE A 76 9.62 1.87 -22.99
C PHE A 76 10.83 1.19 -22.34
N PHE A 77 11.50 0.31 -23.07
CA PHE A 77 12.60 -0.48 -22.54
C PHE A 77 13.90 0.32 -22.46
N SER A 78 14.64 0.05 -21.39
CA SER A 78 15.99 0.58 -21.19
C SER A 78 16.94 0.04 -22.27
N PRO A 79 17.99 0.80 -22.67
CA PRO A 79 18.94 0.35 -23.71
C PRO A 79 19.59 -1.02 -23.43
N GLU A 80 19.75 -1.38 -22.16
CA GLU A 80 20.33 -2.64 -21.73
C GLU A 80 19.32 -3.79 -21.48
N TYR A 81 18.02 -3.54 -21.72
CA TYR A 81 16.99 -4.55 -21.51
C TYR A 81 17.24 -5.80 -22.37
N GLY A 82 17.36 -6.97 -21.73
CA GLY A 82 17.66 -8.23 -22.40
C GLY A 82 19.14 -8.52 -22.66
N CYS A 83 20.06 -7.73 -22.10
CA CYS A 83 21.50 -8.01 -22.16
C CYS A 83 21.93 -8.95 -21.00
N GLU A 84 22.45 -10.14 -21.33
CA GLU A 84 22.86 -11.18 -20.37
C GLU A 84 24.00 -10.76 -19.40
N SER A 85 24.65 -9.61 -19.63
CA SER A 85 25.82 -9.15 -18.86
C SER A 85 25.54 -8.06 -17.83
N CYS A 86 24.28 -7.66 -17.60
CA CYS A 86 23.95 -6.54 -16.72
C CYS A 86 23.38 -7.04 -15.39
N GLU A 87 24.22 -7.12 -14.35
CA GLU A 87 23.85 -7.50 -12.98
C GLU A 87 23.02 -6.42 -12.22
N ASP A 88 22.59 -5.33 -12.87
CA ASP A 88 21.89 -4.20 -12.23
C ASP A 88 20.42 -4.11 -12.71
N ASP A 89 19.57 -5.04 -12.25
CA ASP A 89 18.22 -5.28 -12.78
C ASP A 89 17.20 -4.16 -12.42
N TYR A 90 17.37 -3.48 -11.27
CA TYR A 90 16.44 -2.40 -10.85
C TYR A 90 16.61 -1.09 -11.60
N ALA A 91 17.78 -0.85 -12.22
CA ALA A 91 18.04 0.37 -12.98
C ALA A 91 17.15 0.47 -14.23
N ILE A 92 16.62 -0.66 -14.72
CA ILE A 92 15.65 -0.76 -15.80
C ILE A 92 14.35 -0.06 -15.37
N ASP A 93 13.85 -0.37 -14.17
CA ASP A 93 12.63 0.26 -13.64
C ASP A 93 12.81 1.77 -13.46
N ILE A 94 14.01 2.22 -13.08
CA ILE A 94 14.33 3.65 -12.96
C ILE A 94 14.28 4.35 -14.32
N PHE A 95 14.81 3.72 -15.37
CA PHE A 95 14.72 4.26 -16.73
C PHE A 95 13.27 4.36 -17.17
N SER A 96 12.52 3.27 -17.04
CA SER A 96 11.10 3.21 -17.40
C SER A 96 10.28 4.24 -16.61
N PHE A 97 10.55 4.40 -15.31
CA PHE A 97 9.98 5.47 -14.49
C PHE A 97 10.31 6.85 -15.04
N GLY A 98 11.57 7.09 -15.43
CA GLY A 98 12.01 8.34 -16.03
C GLY A 98 11.21 8.70 -17.29
N ILE A 99 10.95 7.72 -18.15
CA ILE A 99 10.12 7.92 -19.35
C ILE A 99 8.67 8.22 -18.97
N CYS A 100 8.09 7.49 -18.01
CA CYS A 100 6.73 7.79 -17.52
C CYS A 100 6.64 9.19 -16.90
N ALA A 101 7.63 9.59 -16.10
CA ALA A 101 7.69 10.91 -15.46
C ALA A 101 7.80 12.02 -16.51
N LEU A 102 8.63 11.82 -17.54
CA LEU A 102 8.74 12.73 -18.66
C LEU A 102 7.43 12.84 -19.43
N GLU A 103 6.82 11.71 -19.78
CA GLU A 103 5.54 11.67 -20.49
C GLU A 103 4.41 12.33 -19.69
N MET A 104 4.37 12.14 -18.37
CA MET A 104 3.42 12.86 -17.51
C MET A 104 3.63 14.38 -17.58
N ALA A 105 4.88 14.83 -17.63
CA ALA A 105 5.20 16.24 -17.65
C ALA A 105 4.86 16.90 -19.01
N VAL A 106 5.19 16.24 -20.13
CA VAL A 106 4.93 16.76 -21.48
C VAL A 106 3.59 16.31 -22.08
N LEU A 107 2.81 15.51 -21.34
CA LEU A 107 1.55 14.85 -21.71
C LEU A 107 1.63 13.79 -22.81
N GLU A 108 2.64 13.82 -23.67
CA GLU A 108 2.91 12.80 -24.68
C GLU A 108 4.34 12.94 -25.21
N ILE A 109 5.07 11.83 -25.31
CA ILE A 109 6.34 11.79 -26.04
C ILE A 109 6.05 11.34 -27.47
N GLN A 110 6.46 12.13 -28.46
CA GLN A 110 6.26 11.78 -29.87
C GLN A 110 7.22 10.65 -30.24
N ALA A 111 6.69 9.50 -30.65
CA ALA A 111 7.48 8.45 -31.30
C ALA A 111 7.53 8.76 -32.81
N ASN A 112 8.72 8.68 -33.42
CA ASN A 112 8.96 9.02 -34.83
C ASN A 112 8.42 7.96 -35.81
N GLY A 113 7.22 7.43 -35.58
CA GLY A 113 6.61 6.39 -36.43
C GLY A 113 7.03 4.95 -36.09
N ASP A 114 8.12 4.77 -35.34
CA ASP A 114 8.51 3.46 -34.81
C ASP A 114 7.78 3.13 -33.50
N SER A 115 7.53 1.84 -33.26
CA SER A 115 7.36 1.36 -31.88
C SER A 115 8.70 1.52 -31.19
N VAL A 116 8.87 2.03 -29.97
CA VAL A 116 10.16 2.49 -29.38
C VAL A 116 10.36 3.99 -29.55
N VAL A 117 10.44 4.67 -28.40
CA VAL A 117 10.74 6.09 -28.30
C VAL A 117 12.22 6.31 -28.59
N SER A 118 12.55 7.17 -29.57
CA SER A 118 13.95 7.45 -29.90
C SER A 118 14.64 8.28 -28.80
N LYS A 119 15.96 8.13 -28.69
CA LYS A 119 16.79 8.92 -27.77
C LYS A 119 16.66 10.43 -28.00
N GLU A 120 16.47 10.83 -29.26
CA GLU A 120 16.23 12.21 -29.65
C GLU A 120 14.88 12.72 -29.14
N ALA A 121 13.81 11.91 -29.27
CA ALA A 121 12.50 12.27 -28.74
C ALA A 121 12.52 12.47 -27.22
N ILE A 122 13.23 11.61 -26.48
CA ILE A 122 13.43 11.74 -25.02
C ILE A 122 14.17 13.05 -24.70
N THR A 123 15.25 13.34 -25.44
CA THR A 123 16.07 14.53 -25.21
C THR A 123 15.28 15.81 -25.50
N ASN A 124 14.54 15.85 -26.62
CA ASN A 124 13.72 16.98 -27.02
C ASN A 124 12.57 17.23 -26.02
N ALA A 125 11.91 16.17 -25.57
CA ALA A 125 10.88 16.26 -24.53
C ALA A 125 11.46 16.74 -23.19
N GLY A 126 12.67 16.30 -22.81
CA GLY A 126 13.34 16.80 -21.61
C GLY A 126 13.70 18.29 -21.72
N GLN A 127 14.13 18.74 -22.89
CA GLN A 127 14.47 20.15 -23.14
C GLN A 127 13.26 21.08 -23.16
N SER A 128 12.06 20.58 -23.49
CA SER A 128 10.83 21.38 -23.51
C SER A 128 10.22 21.63 -22.13
N LEU A 129 10.75 21.00 -21.07
CA LEU A 129 10.30 21.24 -19.70
C LEU A 129 10.70 22.64 -19.21
N GLU A 130 9.72 23.40 -18.74
CA GLU A 130 9.90 24.75 -18.19
C GLU A 130 10.62 24.73 -16.83
N ASP A 131 10.32 23.75 -15.97
CA ASP A 131 10.91 23.61 -14.64
C ASP A 131 12.30 22.93 -14.73
N PRO A 132 13.40 23.63 -14.36
CA PRO A 132 14.74 23.07 -14.40
C PRO A 132 14.92 21.82 -13.51
N LEU A 133 14.22 21.76 -12.37
CA LEU A 133 14.32 20.63 -11.43
C LEU A 133 13.60 19.39 -11.97
N MET A 134 12.46 19.57 -12.67
CA MET A 134 11.79 18.46 -13.36
C MET A 134 12.64 17.93 -14.52
N ARG A 135 13.31 18.83 -15.24
CA ARG A 135 14.24 18.48 -16.31
C ARG A 135 15.44 17.70 -15.78
N GLU A 136 16.11 18.19 -14.74
CA GLU A 136 17.23 17.49 -14.10
C GLU A 136 16.80 16.10 -13.61
N PHE A 137 15.69 16.04 -12.89
CA PHE A 137 15.15 14.79 -12.34
C PHE A 137 14.86 13.73 -13.41
N THR A 138 14.17 14.11 -14.49
CA THR A 138 13.85 13.18 -15.59
C THR A 138 15.12 12.75 -16.33
N GLN A 139 16.08 13.66 -16.56
CA GLN A 139 17.37 13.37 -17.19
C GLN A 139 18.24 12.41 -16.38
N MET A 140 18.25 12.52 -15.05
CA MET A 140 18.97 11.58 -14.18
C MET A 140 18.45 10.15 -14.33
N CYS A 141 17.13 9.98 -14.46
CA CYS A 141 16.49 8.67 -14.61
C CYS A 141 16.80 8.03 -15.97
N VAL A 142 16.84 8.80 -17.06
CA VAL A 142 16.99 8.28 -18.44
C VAL A 142 18.44 8.24 -18.93
N ARG A 143 19.42 8.26 -18.03
CA ARG A 143 20.85 8.17 -18.40
C ARG A 143 21.14 6.84 -19.11
N HIS A 144 22.00 6.88 -20.12
CA HIS A 144 22.36 5.67 -20.87
C HIS A 144 23.10 4.65 -20.00
N ASN A 145 24.01 5.10 -19.13
CA ASN A 145 24.72 4.21 -18.22
C ASN A 145 23.84 3.89 -16.99
N PRO A 146 23.45 2.62 -16.75
CA PRO A 146 22.59 2.23 -15.63
C PRO A 146 23.17 2.61 -14.28
N ARG A 147 24.49 2.49 -14.11
CA ARG A 147 25.20 2.80 -12.86
C ARG A 147 25.17 4.28 -12.47
N LEU A 148 24.88 5.15 -13.44
CA LEU A 148 24.74 6.59 -13.20
C LEU A 148 23.31 7.01 -12.87
N ARG A 149 22.35 6.08 -12.96
CA ARG A 149 20.97 6.33 -12.58
C ARG A 149 20.85 6.22 -11.05
N PRO A 150 20.16 7.17 -10.40
CA PRO A 150 19.89 7.11 -8.96
C PRO A 150 18.95 5.94 -8.63
N THR A 151 18.95 5.48 -7.37
CA THR A 151 17.95 4.50 -6.92
C THR A 151 16.57 5.15 -6.77
N ALA A 152 15.51 4.33 -6.68
CA ALA A 152 14.16 4.84 -6.40
C ALA A 152 14.11 5.58 -5.05
N HIS A 153 14.88 5.11 -4.07
CA HIS A 153 15.05 5.77 -2.79
C HIS A 153 15.71 7.14 -2.93
N ASP A 154 16.83 7.25 -3.66
CA ASP A 154 17.51 8.55 -3.87
C ASP A 154 16.61 9.58 -4.57
N LEU A 155 15.81 9.12 -5.54
CA LEU A 155 14.88 9.97 -6.27
C LEU A 155 13.77 10.53 -5.37
N LEU A 156 13.32 9.80 -4.34
CA LEU A 156 12.35 10.32 -3.37
C LEU A 156 12.87 11.54 -2.61
N PHE A 157 14.19 11.67 -2.45
CA PHE A 157 14.84 12.80 -1.79
C PHE A 157 15.35 13.87 -2.77
N HIS A 158 15.08 13.73 -4.06
CA HIS A 158 15.39 14.76 -5.03
C HIS A 158 14.58 16.03 -4.73
N ARG A 159 15.21 17.20 -4.84
CA ARG A 159 14.62 18.52 -4.49
C ARG A 159 13.29 18.82 -5.17
N VAL A 160 13.06 18.24 -6.36
CA VAL A 160 11.79 18.39 -7.07
C VAL A 160 10.62 17.75 -6.32
N LEU A 161 10.83 16.62 -5.64
CA LEU A 161 9.81 15.87 -4.90
C LEU A 161 9.81 16.21 -3.42
N PHE A 162 11.00 16.38 -2.84
CA PHE A 162 11.19 16.62 -1.41
C PHE A 162 11.96 17.91 -1.19
N GLU A 163 11.24 18.94 -0.73
CA GLU A 163 11.81 20.24 -0.42
C GLU A 163 11.56 20.60 1.04
N VAL A 164 12.64 20.72 1.80
CA VAL A 164 12.61 21.24 3.17
C VAL A 164 12.84 22.75 3.12
N HIS A 165 11.80 23.50 3.49
CA HIS A 165 11.88 24.95 3.55
C HIS A 165 12.62 25.34 4.83
N SER A 166 13.95 25.43 4.78
CA SER A 166 14.82 25.61 5.95
C SER A 166 14.42 26.79 6.83
N LEU A 167 14.07 27.93 6.24
CA LEU A 167 13.63 29.11 6.99
C LEU A 167 12.29 28.88 7.70
N LYS A 168 11.37 28.18 7.04
CA LYS A 168 10.07 27.82 7.62
C LYS A 168 10.24 26.84 8.78
N LEU A 169 11.12 25.86 8.64
CA LEU A 169 11.47 24.91 9.69
C LEU A 169 12.15 25.60 10.87
N LEU A 170 13.11 26.49 10.60
CA LEU A 170 13.76 27.30 11.62
C LEU A 170 12.74 28.16 12.38
N ALA A 171 11.84 28.84 11.66
CA ALA A 171 10.78 29.64 12.26
C ALA A 171 9.86 28.80 13.17
N ALA A 172 9.50 27.58 12.74
CA ALA A 172 8.73 26.64 13.56
C ALA A 172 9.46 26.28 14.87
N HIS A 173 10.75 25.91 14.80
CA HIS A 173 11.53 25.62 16.00
C HIS A 173 11.64 26.84 16.93
N CYS A 174 11.85 28.04 16.39
CA CYS A 174 11.86 29.26 17.18
C CYS A 174 10.51 29.50 17.89
N LEU A 175 9.39 29.26 17.21
CA LEU A 175 8.05 29.39 17.80
C LEU A 175 7.81 28.36 18.91
N ILE A 176 8.10 27.07 18.65
CA ILE A 176 7.91 25.97 19.60
C ILE A 176 8.76 26.20 20.86
N ASN A 177 10.04 26.56 20.69
CA ASN A 177 10.96 26.77 21.80
C ASN A 177 10.61 28.00 22.65
N ASN A 178 9.85 28.96 22.12
CA ASN A 178 9.46 30.19 22.83
C ASN A 178 7.93 30.24 23.09
N GLN A 179 7.22 29.12 23.02
CA GLN A 179 5.76 29.09 23.15
C GLN A 179 5.27 29.69 24.47
N TYR A 180 6.05 29.56 25.55
CA TYR A 180 5.75 30.15 26.87
C TYR A 180 5.80 31.69 26.89
N MET A 181 6.40 32.33 25.89
CA MET A 181 6.47 33.80 25.74
C MET A 181 5.34 34.34 24.85
N LEU A 182 4.54 33.47 24.23
CA LEU A 182 3.49 33.84 23.27
C LEU A 182 2.11 33.50 23.85
N PRO A 183 1.12 34.40 23.77
CA PRO A 183 -0.26 34.06 24.09
C PRO A 183 -0.74 32.89 23.22
N GLU A 184 -1.51 31.95 23.78
CA GLU A 184 -1.98 30.72 23.08
C GLU A 184 -2.64 31.01 21.72
N ASN A 185 -3.36 32.13 21.60
CA ASN A 185 -4.06 32.50 20.37
C ASN A 185 -3.28 33.47 19.46
N CYS A 186 -2.07 33.87 19.84
CA CYS A 186 -1.33 34.95 19.15
C CYS A 186 -1.11 34.65 17.65
N VAL A 187 -0.86 33.39 17.33
CA VAL A 187 -0.57 32.97 15.97
C VAL A 187 -1.85 32.88 15.12
N GLU A 188 -2.95 32.39 15.71
CA GLU A 188 -4.27 32.38 15.05
C GLU A 188 -4.81 33.79 14.81
N GLU A 189 -4.68 34.70 15.78
CA GLU A 189 -5.14 36.09 15.63
C GLU A 189 -4.35 36.84 14.55
N LYS A 190 -3.03 36.64 14.50
CA LYS A 190 -2.17 37.24 13.46
C LYS A 190 -2.43 36.66 12.09
N THR A 191 -2.79 35.38 11.99
CA THR A 191 -3.10 34.76 10.68
C THR A 191 -4.48 35.13 10.16
N LYS A 192 -5.47 35.33 11.04
CA LYS A 192 -6.83 35.79 10.67
C LYS A 192 -6.87 37.27 10.22
N SER A 193 -5.86 38.07 10.56
CA SER A 193 -5.80 39.51 10.26
C SER A 193 -5.05 39.87 8.98
N PHE A 194 -4.53 38.88 8.23
CA PHE A 194 -3.84 39.17 6.96
C PHE A 194 -4.83 39.51 5.84
N ASP A 195 -4.63 40.68 5.21
CA ASP A 195 -5.23 40.99 3.92
C ASP A 195 -4.60 40.07 2.84
N PRO A 196 -5.38 39.23 2.14
CA PRO A 196 -4.89 38.38 1.05
C PRO A 196 -4.20 39.16 -0.07
N ASN A 197 -4.59 40.43 -0.27
CA ASN A 197 -3.98 41.33 -1.26
C ASN A 197 -2.80 42.12 -0.71
N GLY A 198 -2.54 42.03 0.60
CA GLY A 198 -1.40 42.66 1.25
C GLY A 198 -0.09 42.18 0.62
N VAL A 199 0.81 43.13 0.38
CA VAL A 199 2.16 42.83 -0.10
C VAL A 199 2.96 42.31 1.08
N MET A 200 3.41 41.06 0.99
CA MET A 200 4.28 40.41 1.96
C MET A 200 5.74 40.86 1.78
N ALA A 201 6.19 40.95 0.52
CA ALA A 201 7.54 41.39 0.18
C ALA A 201 7.54 42.03 -1.21
N GLU A 202 8.46 42.96 -1.44
CA GLU A 202 8.71 43.55 -2.74
C GLU A 202 10.21 43.55 -3.07
N ILE A 203 10.52 43.28 -4.33
CA ILE A 203 11.87 43.40 -4.88
C ILE A 203 11.84 44.55 -5.89
N ILE A 204 12.64 45.57 -5.59
CA ILE A 204 12.78 46.76 -6.42
C ILE A 204 14.02 46.58 -7.29
N HIS A 205 13.83 46.57 -8.61
CA HIS A 205 14.93 46.57 -9.57
C HIS A 205 15.10 47.98 -10.16
N LYS A 206 16.33 48.34 -10.55
CA LYS A 206 16.61 49.61 -11.22
C LYS A 206 16.12 49.61 -12.67
N ASP A 207 16.29 48.49 -13.37
CA ASP A 207 16.07 48.36 -14.82
C ASP A 207 14.94 47.37 -15.19
N HIS A 208 14.30 46.76 -14.19
CA HIS A 208 13.24 45.78 -14.37
C HIS A 208 11.98 46.18 -13.59
N PRO A 209 10.79 45.70 -14.03
CA PRO A 209 9.56 45.92 -13.27
C PRO A 209 9.66 45.33 -11.87
N ARG A 210 9.08 46.06 -10.90
CA ARG A 210 8.99 45.63 -9.50
C ARG A 210 8.34 44.25 -9.39
N VAL A 211 8.88 43.39 -8.53
CA VAL A 211 8.30 42.08 -8.23
C VAL A 211 7.62 42.17 -6.87
N GLN A 212 6.31 41.89 -6.82
CA GLN A 212 5.53 41.90 -5.59
C GLN A 212 5.05 40.50 -5.21
N LEU A 213 5.38 40.08 -4.00
CA LEU A 213 4.88 38.87 -3.37
C LEU A 213 3.73 39.25 -2.43
N LYS A 214 2.54 38.74 -2.71
CA LYS A 214 1.33 38.95 -1.90
C LYS A 214 1.07 37.75 -1.00
N TYR A 215 0.33 37.94 0.09
CA TYR A 215 -0.09 36.84 0.97
C TYR A 215 -0.89 35.75 0.21
N SER A 216 -1.72 36.14 -0.75
CA SER A 216 -2.45 35.23 -1.65
C SER A 216 -1.57 34.34 -2.53
N HIS A 217 -0.29 34.69 -2.75
CA HIS A 217 0.64 33.85 -3.50
C HIS A 217 1.18 32.69 -2.65
N VAL A 218 1.01 32.73 -1.33
CA VAL A 218 1.46 31.67 -0.41
C VAL A 218 0.27 30.76 -0.10
N SER A 219 0.46 29.45 -0.24
CA SER A 219 -0.60 28.49 0.10
C SER A 219 -0.90 28.56 1.60
N PRO A 220 -2.19 28.50 2.01
CA PRO A 220 -2.56 28.41 3.41
C PRO A 220 -1.81 27.25 4.06
N LEU A 221 -1.10 27.54 5.14
CA LEU A 221 -0.39 26.53 5.91
C LEU A 221 -1.35 26.02 6.99
N GLU A 222 -1.56 24.70 7.04
CA GLU A 222 -2.10 24.04 8.24
C GLU A 222 -1.03 24.15 9.34
N LEU A 223 -0.97 25.31 9.98
CA LEU A 223 0.13 25.69 10.85
C LEU A 223 0.18 24.81 12.10
N ASP A 224 -0.97 24.49 12.69
CA ASP A 224 -1.03 23.66 13.89
C ASP A 224 -0.47 22.26 13.63
N LYS A 225 -0.91 21.63 12.53
CA LYS A 225 -0.39 20.34 12.11
C LYS A 225 1.11 20.41 11.83
N PHE A 226 1.56 21.42 11.09
CA PHE A 226 2.98 21.59 10.78
C PHE A 226 3.83 21.79 12.04
N LEU A 227 3.39 22.62 12.99
CA LEU A 227 4.10 22.85 14.25
C LEU A 227 4.12 21.58 15.12
N GLU A 228 3.02 20.83 15.16
CA GLU A 228 2.94 19.55 15.88
C GLU A 228 3.89 18.50 15.25
N ASP A 229 3.93 18.40 13.92
CA ASP A 229 4.84 17.52 13.19
C ASP A 229 6.31 17.88 13.45
N VAL A 230 6.64 19.17 13.52
CA VAL A 230 8.00 19.65 13.86
C VAL A 230 8.33 19.37 15.33
N LYS A 231 7.40 19.65 16.25
CA LYS A 231 7.56 19.41 17.70
C LYS A 231 7.80 17.93 18.00
N ASN A 232 7.10 17.05 17.32
CA ASN A 232 7.24 15.60 17.46
C ASN A 232 8.42 15.01 16.66
N GLY A 233 9.21 15.86 15.96
CA GLY A 233 10.36 15.41 15.16
C GLY A 233 9.98 14.59 13.93
N ILE A 234 8.71 14.64 13.51
CA ILE A 234 8.18 13.89 12.37
C ILE A 234 8.50 14.64 11.06
N TYR A 235 8.44 15.98 11.06
CA TYR A 235 8.85 16.78 9.90
C TYR A 235 10.38 16.99 9.87
N PRO A 236 11.04 16.84 8.71
CA PRO A 236 10.48 16.60 7.38
C PRO A 236 10.38 15.11 7.01
N LEU A 237 10.72 14.20 7.92
CA LEU A 237 10.86 12.76 7.69
C LEU A 237 9.54 11.97 7.72
N MET A 238 8.38 12.64 7.59
CA MET A 238 7.03 12.12 7.87
C MET A 238 6.65 10.84 7.12
N ASN A 239 7.39 10.45 6.08
CA ASN A 239 7.05 9.31 5.24
C ASN A 239 8.07 8.16 5.20
N PHE A 240 9.27 8.27 5.78
CA PHE A 240 10.36 7.35 5.40
C PHE A 240 11.32 7.00 6.54
N ALA A 241 10.81 6.52 7.68
CA ALA A 241 11.64 5.85 8.68
C ALA A 241 12.38 4.66 8.03
N SER A 242 13.72 4.65 8.10
CA SER A 242 14.62 3.67 7.46
C SER A 242 14.41 2.21 7.90
N THR A 243 13.60 1.98 8.94
CA THR A 243 13.26 0.65 9.43
C THR A 243 11.76 0.59 9.68
N ARG A 244 11.00 0.34 8.62
CA ARG A 244 9.70 -0.30 8.78
C ARG A 244 9.99 -1.79 8.92
N PRO A 245 9.59 -2.49 10.00
CA PRO A 245 9.57 -3.95 9.96
C PRO A 245 8.77 -4.32 8.71
N GLN A 246 9.34 -5.21 7.88
CA GLN A 246 8.73 -5.59 6.60
C GLN A 246 7.23 -5.75 6.81
N PRO A 247 6.39 -4.94 6.13
CA PRO A 247 4.96 -5.21 6.19
C PRO A 247 4.79 -6.64 5.69
N VAL A 248 4.31 -7.51 6.58
CA VAL A 248 3.95 -8.90 6.26
C VAL A 248 3.24 -8.87 4.91
N PRO A 249 3.66 -9.70 3.93
CA PRO A 249 3.17 -9.58 2.56
C PRO A 249 1.65 -9.52 2.59
N ARG A 250 1.07 -8.41 2.13
CA ARG A 250 -0.38 -8.38 1.92
C ARG A 250 -0.69 -9.48 0.92
N ALA A 251 -1.52 -10.43 1.35
CA ALA A 251 -2.06 -11.43 0.45
C ALA A 251 -2.57 -10.73 -0.83
N LEU A 252 -2.10 -11.20 -1.99
CA LEU A 252 -2.50 -10.68 -3.29
C LEU A 252 -4.03 -10.66 -3.34
N SER A 253 -4.62 -9.50 -3.61
CA SER A 253 -6.05 -9.42 -3.87
C SER A 253 -6.33 -10.19 -5.15
N MET A 254 -6.89 -11.40 -5.02
CA MET A 254 -7.27 -12.22 -6.16
C MET A 254 -8.20 -11.41 -7.08
N SER A 255 -7.84 -11.37 -8.36
CA SER A 255 -8.68 -10.84 -9.43
C SER A 255 -10.02 -11.57 -9.44
N GLN A 256 -11.11 -10.81 -9.45
CA GLN A 256 -12.47 -11.31 -9.62
C GLN A 256 -12.64 -11.81 -11.07
N GLU A 257 -12.21 -13.04 -11.35
CA GLU A 257 -12.70 -13.80 -12.49
C GLU A 257 -12.54 -15.29 -12.17
N GLN A 258 -13.66 -16.01 -12.20
CA GLN A 258 -13.88 -17.42 -11.81
C GLN A 258 -14.02 -17.72 -10.31
N VAL A 259 -15.27 -17.59 -9.86
CA VAL A 259 -15.80 -18.33 -8.70
C VAL A 259 -16.03 -19.78 -9.16
N GLU A 260 -15.23 -20.73 -8.69
CA GLU A 260 -15.67 -22.11 -8.43
C GLU A 260 -14.68 -22.86 -7.50
N THR A 261 -15.11 -22.95 -6.24
CA THR A 261 -14.86 -23.99 -5.22
C THR A 261 -13.63 -24.91 -5.38
N VAL A 262 -12.48 -24.49 -4.83
CA VAL A 262 -11.52 -25.44 -4.22
C VAL A 262 -10.94 -24.80 -2.96
N LYS A 263 -11.40 -25.24 -1.78
CA LYS A 263 -10.82 -24.85 -0.49
C LYS A 263 -9.64 -25.78 -0.16
N THR A 264 -8.44 -25.23 -0.09
CA THR A 264 -7.32 -25.82 0.67
C THR A 264 -6.89 -24.84 1.78
N PRO A 265 -6.43 -25.34 2.95
CA PRO A 265 -6.52 -24.62 4.20
C PRO A 265 -5.18 -23.94 4.53
N THR A 266 -5.19 -22.63 4.68
CA THR A 266 -4.19 -21.93 5.50
C THR A 266 -4.99 -21.10 6.51
N PRO A 267 -4.90 -21.37 7.83
CA PRO A 267 -5.75 -20.70 8.80
C PRO A 267 -5.29 -19.25 8.97
N GLU A 268 -6.23 -18.32 8.84
CA GLU A 268 -6.08 -16.94 9.31
C GLU A 268 -5.66 -16.94 10.79
N PRO A 269 -4.86 -15.97 11.25
CA PRO A 269 -4.57 -15.84 12.68
C PRO A 269 -5.87 -15.47 13.39
N GLN A 270 -6.54 -16.47 13.97
CA GLN A 270 -7.73 -16.27 14.78
C GLN A 270 -7.32 -15.55 16.08
N GLU A 271 -8.00 -14.45 16.37
CA GLU A 271 -7.99 -13.86 17.71
C GLU A 271 -8.37 -14.95 18.72
N ALA A 272 -7.49 -15.20 19.70
CA ALA A 272 -7.73 -16.22 20.71
C ALA A 272 -8.96 -15.85 21.54
N GLU A 273 -9.88 -16.80 21.67
CA GLU A 273 -11.18 -16.59 22.32
C GLU A 273 -11.00 -16.75 23.84
N THR A 274 -10.97 -15.63 24.58
CA THR A 274 -10.63 -15.62 26.02
C THR A 274 -11.85 -15.74 26.95
N ARG A 275 -13.06 -15.93 26.41
CA ARG A 275 -14.31 -15.98 27.18
C ARG A 275 -14.55 -17.34 27.84
N LYS A 276 -15.07 -17.36 29.07
CA LYS A 276 -15.29 -18.61 29.83
C LYS A 276 -16.59 -19.30 29.41
N VAL A 277 -16.58 -20.63 29.37
CA VAL A 277 -17.76 -21.40 29.00
C VAL A 277 -18.60 -21.68 30.25
N VAL A 278 -19.84 -21.22 30.24
CA VAL A 278 -20.80 -21.40 31.35
C VAL A 278 -21.68 -22.63 31.16
N GLN A 279 -22.01 -22.99 29.92
CA GLN A 279 -22.84 -24.15 29.62
C GLN A 279 -22.43 -24.81 28.29
N MET A 280 -22.48 -26.13 28.26
CA MET A 280 -22.16 -26.95 27.08
C MET A 280 -23.32 -27.90 26.79
N HIS A 281 -23.65 -28.06 25.51
CA HIS A 281 -24.64 -29.03 25.06
C HIS A 281 -24.17 -29.66 23.75
N CYS A 282 -24.19 -30.99 23.65
CA CYS A 282 -23.76 -31.71 22.46
C CYS A 282 -24.89 -32.59 21.94
N ASN A 283 -25.13 -32.53 20.63
CA ASN A 283 -26.08 -33.37 19.90
C ASN A 283 -25.34 -34.17 18.83
N LEU A 284 -25.68 -35.45 18.70
CA LEU A 284 -25.12 -36.35 17.71
C LEU A 284 -26.25 -37.01 16.93
N GLU A 285 -26.27 -36.77 15.63
CA GLU A 285 -27.28 -37.31 14.71
C GLU A 285 -26.61 -38.24 13.71
N SER A 286 -27.03 -39.51 13.68
CA SER A 286 -26.60 -40.48 12.66
C SER A 286 -27.58 -40.47 11.49
N ASN A 287 -27.07 -40.29 10.27
CA ASN A 287 -27.90 -40.35 9.07
C ASN A 287 -27.95 -41.79 8.55
N GLU A 288 -29.12 -42.34 8.22
CA GLU A 288 -29.26 -43.77 7.87
C GLU A 288 -28.69 -44.11 6.47
N ASP A 289 -28.59 -43.14 5.56
CA ASP A 289 -28.11 -43.35 4.18
C ASP A 289 -26.60 -43.11 3.99
N THR A 290 -25.94 -42.47 4.96
CA THR A 290 -24.50 -42.23 4.94
C THR A 290 -23.94 -42.66 6.29
N THR A 291 -22.89 -43.46 6.33
CA THR A 291 -22.24 -43.92 7.58
C THR A 291 -21.55 -42.80 8.38
N LYS A 292 -22.06 -41.57 8.34
CA LYS A 292 -21.51 -40.35 8.93
C LYS A 292 -22.37 -39.94 10.12
N THR A 293 -21.73 -39.64 11.24
CA THR A 293 -22.40 -39.05 12.41
C THR A 293 -22.14 -37.56 12.43
N HIS A 294 -23.20 -36.74 12.37
CA HIS A 294 -23.10 -35.29 12.48
C HIS A 294 -23.08 -34.89 13.95
N LEU A 295 -21.99 -34.29 14.41
CA LEU A 295 -21.85 -33.74 15.75
C LEU A 295 -22.13 -32.24 15.72
N THR A 296 -22.97 -31.77 16.63
CA THR A 296 -23.18 -30.35 16.89
C THR A 296 -22.95 -30.04 18.37
N LEU A 297 -22.06 -29.10 18.66
CA LEU A 297 -21.72 -28.60 19.99
C LEU A 297 -22.19 -27.15 20.14
N PHE A 298 -22.97 -26.90 21.19
CA PHE A 298 -23.42 -25.59 21.62
C PHE A 298 -22.69 -25.18 22.89
N LEU A 299 -22.11 -23.98 22.87
CA LEU A 299 -21.40 -23.36 23.98
C LEU A 299 -22.09 -22.04 24.35
N LYS A 300 -22.37 -21.84 25.63
CA LYS A 300 -22.81 -20.57 26.19
C LYS A 300 -21.67 -19.94 26.96
N LEU A 301 -21.30 -18.74 26.58
CA LEU A 301 -20.22 -17.97 27.19
C LEU A 301 -20.74 -17.09 28.34
N ASP A 302 -19.82 -16.62 29.19
CA ASP A 302 -20.07 -15.79 30.36
C ASP A 302 -20.67 -14.42 30.06
N ASP A 303 -20.41 -13.87 28.87
CA ASP A 303 -21.03 -12.66 28.33
C ASP A 303 -22.43 -12.88 27.74
N LYS A 304 -23.00 -14.08 27.93
CA LYS A 304 -24.30 -14.53 27.37
C LYS A 304 -24.30 -14.73 25.86
N LEU A 305 -23.15 -14.72 25.17
CA LEU A 305 -23.09 -15.13 23.78
C LEU A 305 -23.16 -16.64 23.62
N HIS A 306 -23.76 -17.07 22.52
CA HIS A 306 -23.90 -18.48 22.16
C HIS A 306 -23.03 -18.77 20.93
N ARG A 307 -22.31 -19.88 20.97
CA ARG A 307 -21.48 -20.35 19.86
C ARG A 307 -21.88 -21.79 19.52
N GLN A 308 -22.04 -22.06 18.24
CA GLN A 308 -22.35 -23.39 17.72
C GLN A 308 -21.22 -23.85 16.82
N LEU A 309 -20.79 -25.09 17.01
CA LEU A 309 -19.77 -25.76 16.20
C LEU A 309 -20.36 -27.07 15.71
N SER A 310 -20.21 -27.38 14.43
CA SER A 310 -20.75 -28.60 13.83
C SER A 310 -19.72 -29.26 12.93
N CYS A 311 -19.60 -30.58 12.98
CA CYS A 311 -18.72 -31.37 12.13
C CYS A 311 -19.27 -32.77 11.85
N ASP A 312 -18.87 -33.36 10.72
CA ASP A 312 -19.18 -34.76 10.37
C ASP A 312 -18.03 -35.67 10.83
N ILE A 313 -18.36 -36.76 11.54
CA ILE A 313 -17.42 -37.78 12.01
C ILE A 313 -17.60 -39.05 11.19
N MET A 314 -16.50 -39.62 10.68
CA MET A 314 -16.49 -40.88 9.92
C MET A 314 -16.23 -42.10 10.82
N PRO A 315 -16.71 -43.31 10.47
CA PRO A 315 -16.57 -44.51 11.32
C PRO A 315 -15.12 -44.99 11.50
N SER A 316 -14.27 -44.78 10.50
CA SER A 316 -12.85 -45.17 10.54
C SER A 316 -11.98 -44.24 11.40
N GLU A 317 -12.48 -43.05 11.75
CA GLU A 317 -11.82 -42.12 12.67
C GLU A 317 -12.17 -42.42 14.14
N CYS A 318 -13.11 -43.34 14.39
CA CYS A 318 -13.55 -43.70 15.74
C CYS A 318 -12.55 -44.54 16.55
N ASN A 319 -11.58 -45.20 15.91
CA ASN A 319 -10.59 -46.05 16.61
C ASN A 319 -9.24 -45.36 16.88
N CYS A 320 -9.03 -44.15 16.37
CA CYS A 320 -7.80 -43.40 16.58
C CYS A 320 -8.14 -41.94 16.85
N ILE A 321 -8.70 -41.71 18.04
CA ILE A 321 -8.71 -40.38 18.63
C ILE A 321 -7.68 -40.39 19.77
N GLU A 322 -6.40 -40.51 19.40
CA GLU A 322 -5.37 -39.90 20.23
C GLU A 322 -5.41 -38.41 19.91
N PHE A 323 -5.89 -37.61 20.87
CA PHE A 323 -5.86 -36.14 20.81
C PHE A 323 -4.43 -35.58 20.99
N SER A 324 -3.40 -36.29 20.50
CA SER A 324 -2.04 -35.79 20.47
C SER A 324 -1.77 -35.08 19.15
N SER A 325 -1.93 -33.75 19.21
CA SER A 325 -1.15 -32.74 18.51
C SER A 325 -1.07 -32.70 16.98
N ASN A 326 -1.74 -33.54 16.19
CA ASN A 326 -1.75 -33.36 14.74
C ASN A 326 -2.98 -33.99 14.07
N LYS A 327 -4.02 -33.17 13.83
CA LYS A 327 -4.93 -33.22 12.65
C LYS A 327 -6.05 -32.17 12.76
N VAL A 328 -5.75 -31.00 12.20
CA VAL A 328 -6.54 -30.00 11.43
C VAL A 328 -8.04 -29.70 11.69
N THR A 329 -8.84 -30.45 12.45
CA THR A 329 -10.29 -30.15 12.55
C THR A 329 -10.80 -29.79 13.95
N LEU A 330 -9.99 -29.98 15.00
CA LEU A 330 -10.35 -29.60 16.38
C LEU A 330 -9.31 -28.68 17.05
N SER A 331 -8.24 -28.31 16.35
CA SER A 331 -7.27 -27.31 16.83
C SER A 331 -7.89 -25.92 17.06
N SER A 332 -9.05 -25.65 16.44
CA SER A 332 -9.83 -24.43 16.66
C SER A 332 -10.54 -24.39 18.02
N LEU A 333 -10.68 -25.52 18.72
CA LEU A 333 -11.25 -25.58 20.08
C LEU A 333 -10.20 -25.37 21.17
N HIS A 334 -8.94 -25.73 20.91
CA HIS A 334 -7.83 -25.48 21.85
C HIS A 334 -7.53 -23.98 22.02
N HIS A 335 -8.04 -23.14 21.11
CA HIS A 335 -7.97 -21.69 21.17
C HIS A 335 -9.22 -21.03 21.78
N ILE A 336 -10.15 -21.83 22.32
CA ILE A 336 -11.31 -21.35 23.07
C ILE A 336 -11.02 -21.54 24.56
N SER A 337 -10.31 -20.55 25.11
CA SER A 337 -10.10 -20.30 26.53
C SER A 337 -9.40 -21.40 27.36
N GLU A 338 -9.10 -21.06 28.63
CA GLU A 338 -8.56 -21.99 29.64
C GLU A 338 -9.45 -23.23 29.89
N ASP A 339 -10.66 -23.28 29.34
CA ASP A 339 -11.60 -24.39 29.47
C ASP A 339 -11.45 -25.47 28.36
N GLY A 340 -10.44 -25.36 27.48
CA GLY A 340 -10.22 -26.30 26.37
C GLY A 340 -10.22 -27.78 26.78
N ASP A 341 -9.51 -28.13 27.85
CA ASP A 341 -9.45 -29.51 28.37
C ASP A 341 -10.83 -30.01 28.87
N ARG A 342 -11.67 -29.12 29.40
CA ARG A 342 -13.03 -29.45 29.84
C ARG A 342 -13.96 -29.73 28.67
N ILE A 343 -13.81 -28.98 27.58
CA ILE A 343 -14.59 -29.20 26.35
C ILE A 343 -14.21 -30.55 25.72
N VAL A 344 -12.92 -30.88 25.69
CA VAL A 344 -12.44 -32.18 25.18
C VAL A 344 -13.00 -33.33 26.02
N ALA A 345 -12.87 -33.27 27.35
CA ALA A 345 -13.41 -34.31 28.24
C ALA A 345 -14.93 -34.48 28.10
N PHE A 346 -15.67 -33.39 27.93
CA PHE A 346 -17.12 -33.43 27.72
C PHE A 346 -17.50 -34.09 26.39
N LEU A 347 -16.76 -33.80 25.32
CA LEU A 347 -16.98 -34.41 24.00
C LEU A 347 -16.65 -35.91 24.00
N GLU A 348 -15.57 -36.33 24.68
CA GLU A 348 -15.24 -37.74 24.84
C GLU A 348 -16.34 -38.52 25.55
N ASP A 349 -16.87 -37.97 26.65
CA ASP A 349 -17.96 -38.57 27.41
C ASP A 349 -19.27 -38.62 26.61
N ALA A 350 -19.58 -37.57 25.83
CA ALA A 350 -20.74 -37.55 24.93
C ALA A 350 -20.63 -38.59 23.79
N LEU A 351 -19.45 -38.72 23.19
CA LEU A 351 -19.17 -39.71 22.14
C LEU A 351 -19.24 -41.14 22.68
N ASN A 352 -18.69 -41.38 23.87
CA ASN A 352 -18.76 -42.68 24.53
C ASN A 352 -20.20 -43.08 24.90
N ARG A 353 -21.01 -42.14 25.38
CA ARG A 353 -22.45 -42.39 25.61
C ARG A 353 -23.21 -42.75 24.33
N HIS A 354 -22.93 -42.05 23.23
CA HIS A 354 -23.55 -42.34 21.94
C HIS A 354 -23.15 -43.73 21.41
N ARG A 355 -21.88 -44.15 21.58
CA ARG A 355 -21.41 -45.51 21.27
C ARG A 355 -22.09 -46.58 22.12
N GLY A 356 -22.27 -46.32 23.42
CA GLY A 356 -22.99 -47.23 24.31
C GLY A 356 -24.45 -47.45 23.88
N SER A 357 -25.12 -46.38 23.45
CA SER A 357 -26.51 -46.45 22.95
C SER A 357 -26.64 -47.15 21.59
N ALA A 358 -25.64 -47.03 20.71
CA ALA A 358 -25.61 -47.72 19.42
C ALA A 358 -25.30 -49.24 19.56
N SER A 359 -24.51 -49.63 20.56
CA SER A 359 -24.21 -51.05 20.83
C SER A 359 -25.38 -51.81 21.48
N ALA A 360 -26.33 -51.10 22.11
CA ALA A 360 -27.47 -51.71 22.79
C ALA A 360 -28.60 -52.17 21.84
N ILE A 361 -28.51 -51.89 20.53
CA ILE A 361 -29.51 -52.30 19.52
C ILE A 361 -29.08 -53.59 18.78
N THR A 362 -27.97 -54.23 19.18
CA THR A 362 -27.58 -55.54 18.61
C THR A 362 -27.30 -56.56 19.71
N THR A 363 -28.31 -56.89 20.51
CA THR A 363 -28.43 -58.22 21.11
C THR A 363 -29.89 -58.56 21.40
N ILE A 364 -30.54 -59.18 20.41
CA ILE A 364 -31.36 -60.41 20.40
C ILE A 364 -32.25 -60.36 19.16
#